data_AF-A0A3N7FEI3-F1
#
_entry.id   AF-A0A3N7FEI3-F1
#
_cell.length_a   1.000
_cell.length_b   1.000
_cell.length_c   1.000
_cell.angle_alpha   90.00
_cell.angle_beta   90.00
_cell.angle_gamma   90.00
#
_symmetry.space_group_name_H-M   'P 1'
#
loop_
_entity.id
_entity.type
_entity.pdbx_description
1 polymer ?
#
loop_
_entity_poly.entity_id
_entity_poly.type
_entity_poly.pdbx_seq_one_letter_code
_entity_poly.pdbx_strand_id
1 'polypeptide(L)'
;MGDNNFNDNKYTLQSNSNISLVDFGLYATARKTPLSITYYGYCLENGNYTVRLHFAEIQFTDEKLYNKVARRVFDIYIQGIQVQKDFNFTEEAKGSNKNFTRAFNTTVTDRTLEIRLYWAGKGTTSIPKRGNYGPIISAISVCSGYRTYCEGEN
;
A
#
# COMPACT_ATOMS: atom_id res chain seq x y z
N MET A 1 -25.61 -4.90 17.10
CA MET A 1 -25.01 -3.99 18.10
C MET A 1 -24.15 -3.01 17.33
N GLY A 2 -24.56 -1.75 17.30
CA GLY A 2 -23.95 -0.70 16.49
C GLY A 2 -22.95 0.09 17.31
N ASP A 3 -21.69 0.04 16.91
CA ASP A 3 -20.63 0.85 17.51
C ASP A 3 -20.61 2.22 16.81
N ASN A 4 -21.37 3.16 17.38
CA ASN A 4 -21.35 4.57 17.02
C ASN A 4 -20.09 5.24 17.58
N ASN A 5 -18.97 5.13 16.87
CA ASN A 5 -17.81 5.98 17.11
C ASN A 5 -17.42 6.68 15.80
N PHE A 6 -17.96 7.87 15.59
CA PHE A 6 -17.87 8.66 14.36
C PHE A 6 -16.50 9.34 14.13
N ASN A 7 -15.46 8.98 14.90
CA ASN A 7 -14.10 9.56 14.78
C ASN A 7 -12.97 8.54 14.59
N ASP A 8 -13.28 7.29 14.23
CA ASP A 8 -12.24 6.32 13.87
C ASP A 8 -11.90 6.51 12.37
N ASN A 9 -10.68 6.96 12.05
CA ASN A 9 -10.15 6.99 10.69
C ASN A 9 -9.99 5.55 10.17
N LYS A 10 -11.11 4.86 9.91
CA LYS A 10 -11.20 3.41 9.67
C LYS A 10 -10.33 2.92 8.50
N TYR A 11 -10.02 3.83 7.58
CA TYR A 11 -9.30 3.57 6.34
C TYR A 11 -7.97 4.35 6.22
N THR A 12 -7.62 5.19 7.19
CA THR A 12 -6.36 5.97 7.19
C THR A 12 -5.64 5.75 8.52
N LEU A 13 -4.38 5.35 8.43
CA LEU A 13 -3.50 5.18 9.57
C LEU A 13 -2.47 6.30 9.60
N GLN A 14 -2.13 6.70 10.81
CA GLN A 14 -1.02 7.60 11.10
C GLN A 14 -0.07 6.87 12.05
N SER A 15 1.24 7.00 11.82
CA SER A 15 2.24 6.41 12.70
C SER A 15 2.30 7.13 14.05
N ASN A 16 2.37 6.34 15.12
CA ASN A 16 2.52 6.82 16.49
C ASN A 16 3.97 6.77 16.98
N SER A 17 4.90 6.24 16.18
CA SER A 17 6.31 6.11 16.52
C SER A 17 7.13 7.27 15.97
N ASN A 18 8.22 7.63 16.66
CA ASN A 18 9.28 8.47 16.14
C ASN A 18 10.00 7.72 15.01
N ILE A 19 9.37 7.68 13.83
CA ILE A 19 10.00 7.28 12.56
C ILE A 19 11.28 8.12 12.40
N SER A 20 12.34 7.56 11.81
CA SER A 20 13.57 8.32 11.61
C SER A 20 13.24 9.63 10.87
N LEU A 21 13.89 10.74 11.25
CA LEU A 21 13.61 12.10 10.72
C LEU A 21 13.64 12.21 9.17
N VAL A 22 14.17 11.20 8.48
CA VAL A 22 14.35 11.16 7.02
C VAL A 22 13.11 10.61 6.29
N ASP A 23 12.29 9.76 6.94
CA ASP A 23 11.13 9.07 6.32
C ASP A 23 9.76 9.65 6.73
N PHE A 24 9.77 10.72 7.53
CA PHE A 24 8.58 11.21 8.26
C PHE A 24 7.46 11.77 7.38
N GLY A 25 7.72 12.05 6.10
CA GLY A 25 6.69 12.56 5.19
C GLY A 25 5.88 11.42 4.55
N LEU A 26 6.53 10.68 3.66
CA LEU A 26 5.86 9.77 2.74
C LEU A 26 5.27 8.52 3.43
N TYR A 27 5.94 8.03 4.49
CA TYR A 27 5.57 6.79 5.17
C TYR A 27 4.91 7.00 6.54
N ALA A 28 4.68 8.24 6.97
CA ALA A 28 4.00 8.52 8.22
C ALA A 28 2.50 8.23 8.18
N THR A 29 1.90 8.16 6.99
CA THR A 29 0.50 7.81 6.81
C THR A 29 0.33 6.69 5.79
N ALA A 30 -0.75 5.93 5.93
CA ALA A 30 -1.13 4.91 4.96
C ALA A 30 -2.64 4.75 4.88
N ARG A 31 -3.15 4.39 3.71
CA ARG A 31 -4.54 3.95 3.53
C ARG A 31 -4.61 2.44 3.66
N LYS A 32 -5.67 1.94 4.31
CA LYS A 32 -5.95 0.50 4.45
C LYS A 32 -7.39 0.16 4.12
N THR A 33 -7.60 -1.07 3.69
CA THR A 33 -8.95 -1.60 3.41
C THR A 33 -8.99 -3.10 3.70
N PRO A 34 -10.08 -3.61 4.26
CA PRO A 34 -10.23 -5.05 4.48
C PRO A 34 -10.33 -5.85 3.17
N LEU A 35 -10.84 -5.26 2.09
CA LEU A 35 -11.15 -6.03 0.87
C LEU A 35 -10.38 -5.54 -0.35
N SER A 36 -10.65 -4.31 -0.78
CA SER A 36 -10.02 -3.77 -1.97
C SER A 36 -9.99 -2.25 -1.93
N ILE A 37 -9.00 -1.68 -2.60
CA ILE A 37 -8.90 -0.25 -2.90
C ILE A 37 -8.40 -0.11 -4.32
N THR A 38 -9.05 0.75 -5.09
CA THR A 38 -8.70 1.06 -6.47
C THR A 38 -8.39 2.54 -6.57
N TYR A 39 -7.31 2.86 -7.26
CA TYR A 39 -6.89 4.21 -7.60
C TYR A 39 -7.00 4.39 -9.10
N TYR A 40 -7.52 5.55 -9.50
CA TYR A 40 -7.59 5.96 -10.89
C TYR A 40 -6.76 7.23 -11.08
N GLY A 41 -5.82 7.19 -12.03
CA GLY A 41 -5.17 8.37 -12.57
C GLY A 41 -5.82 8.74 -13.89
N TYR A 42 -6.42 9.92 -13.97
CA TYR A 42 -7.08 10.41 -15.19
C TYR A 42 -6.21 11.40 -15.94
N CYS A 43 -6.57 11.66 -17.20
CA CYS A 43 -5.92 12.65 -18.06
C CYS A 43 -4.43 12.38 -18.29
N LEU A 44 -4.02 11.11 -18.24
CA LEU A 44 -2.67 10.69 -18.60
C LEU A 44 -2.53 10.66 -20.12
N GLU A 45 -1.33 10.93 -20.62
CA GLU A 45 -1.01 10.67 -22.02
C GLU A 45 -0.96 9.16 -22.26
N ASN A 46 -1.30 8.72 -23.47
CA ASN A 46 -1.13 7.32 -23.81
C ASN A 46 0.35 7.00 -23.98
N GLY A 47 0.83 5.94 -23.33
CA GLY A 47 2.25 5.60 -23.34
C GLY A 47 2.64 4.66 -22.22
N ASN A 48 3.95 4.42 -22.12
CA ASN A 48 4.53 3.56 -21.09
C ASN A 48 4.81 4.35 -19.82
N TYR A 49 4.48 3.76 -18.68
CA TYR A 49 4.66 4.32 -17.36
C TYR A 49 5.33 3.33 -16.42
N THR A 50 6.10 3.84 -15.48
CA THR A 50 6.55 3.13 -14.30
C THR A 50 5.74 3.60 -13.10
N VAL A 51 5.00 2.67 -12.49
CA VAL A 51 4.22 2.86 -11.27
C VAL A 51 5.05 2.37 -10.09
N ARG A 52 5.33 3.25 -9.14
CA ARG A 52 5.98 2.91 -7.86
C ARG A 52 4.93 2.92 -6.75
N LEU A 53 4.76 1.78 -6.11
CA LEU A 53 3.87 1.61 -4.96
C LEU A 53 4.71 1.63 -3.68
N HIS A 54 4.40 2.57 -2.80
CA HIS A 54 5.11 2.80 -1.55
C HIS A 54 4.31 2.22 -0.39
N PHE A 55 4.92 1.30 0.35
CA PHE A 55 4.30 0.57 1.44
C PHE A 55 5.04 0.83 2.74
N ALA A 56 4.31 0.99 3.84
CA ALA A 56 4.85 0.92 5.19
C ALA A 56 3.83 0.24 6.11
N GLU A 57 4.30 -0.65 6.98
CA GLU A 57 3.45 -1.25 8.02
C GLU A 57 3.41 -0.33 9.24
N ILE A 58 2.28 0.35 9.38
CA ILE A 58 2.04 1.29 10.47
C ILE A 58 1.25 0.64 11.62
N GLN A 59 0.55 -0.47 11.36
CA GLN A 59 -0.36 -1.09 12.32
C GLN A 59 0.26 -2.30 13.04
N PHE A 60 0.91 -3.18 12.30
CA PHE A 60 1.55 -4.38 12.84
C PHE A 60 3.01 -4.10 13.19
N THR A 61 3.20 -3.25 14.21
CA THR A 61 4.52 -2.89 14.71
C THR A 61 5.09 -3.90 15.70
N ASP A 62 6.42 -4.00 15.79
CA ASP A 62 7.11 -4.93 16.69
C ASP A 62 6.93 -4.65 18.20
N GLU A 63 6.24 -3.57 18.57
CA GLU A 63 5.96 -3.20 19.96
C GLU A 63 5.18 -4.29 20.71
N LYS A 64 4.31 -5.02 20.00
CA LYS A 64 3.47 -6.07 20.60
C LYS A 64 3.78 -7.43 19.98
N LEU A 65 3.93 -8.45 20.82
CA LEU A 65 4.27 -9.82 20.41
C LEU A 65 3.33 -10.38 19.34
N TYR A 66 2.01 -10.13 19.46
CA TYR A 66 1.03 -10.63 18.49
C TYR A 66 1.13 -9.95 17.11
N ASN A 67 1.70 -8.75 17.01
CA ASN A 67 1.89 -8.08 15.73
C ASN A 67 3.01 -8.72 14.91
N LYS A 68 4.02 -9.30 15.58
CA LYS A 68 5.19 -9.93 14.92
C LYS A 68 4.79 -11.13 14.04
N VAL A 69 3.69 -11.78 14.39
CA VAL A 69 3.12 -12.91 13.62
C VAL A 69 2.08 -12.48 12.60
N ALA A 70 1.68 -11.21 12.60
CA ALA A 70 0.71 -10.70 11.64
C ALA A 70 1.33 -10.63 10.23
N ARG A 71 0.51 -10.92 9.22
CA ARG A 71 0.89 -10.94 7.80
C ARG A 71 -0.18 -10.26 6.97
N ARG A 72 0.24 -9.34 6.10
CA ARG A 72 -0.61 -8.78 5.04
C ARG A 72 -0.25 -9.46 3.74
N VAL A 73 -1.24 -10.12 3.14
CA VAL A 73 -1.11 -10.80 1.86
C VAL A 73 -2.21 -10.29 0.95
N PHE A 74 -1.85 -9.71 -0.19
CA PHE A 74 -2.82 -9.18 -1.15
C PHE A 74 -2.29 -9.25 -2.58
N ASP A 75 -3.19 -9.16 -3.54
CA ASP A 75 -2.86 -9.10 -4.96
C ASP A 75 -2.77 -7.65 -5.43
N ILE A 76 -1.91 -7.40 -6.41
CA ILE A 76 -1.73 -6.10 -7.06
C ILE A 76 -2.12 -6.25 -8.52
N TYR A 77 -3.06 -5.41 -8.94
CA TYR A 77 -3.51 -5.28 -10.33
C TYR A 77 -3.17 -3.89 -10.84
N ILE A 78 -2.67 -3.81 -12.07
CA ILE A 78 -2.46 -2.55 -12.78
C ILE A 78 -3.03 -2.71 -14.19
N GLN A 79 -3.88 -1.77 -14.62
CA GLN A 79 -4.63 -1.85 -15.89
C GLN A 79 -5.38 -3.19 -16.05
N GLY A 80 -6.02 -3.67 -14.98
CA GLY A 80 -6.73 -4.96 -14.95
C GLY A 80 -5.84 -6.21 -14.93
N ILE A 81 -4.53 -6.10 -15.13
CA ILE A 81 -3.59 -7.23 -15.16
C ILE A 81 -3.04 -7.49 -13.75
N GLN A 82 -3.06 -8.75 -13.29
CA GLN A 82 -2.44 -9.14 -12.02
C GLN A 82 -0.91 -9.11 -12.14
N VAL A 83 -0.30 -8.02 -11.71
CA VAL A 83 1.17 -7.82 -11.79
C VAL A 83 1.91 -8.47 -10.63
N GLN A 84 1.25 -8.70 -9.50
CA GLN A 84 1.80 -9.43 -8.37
C GLN A 84 0.69 -10.19 -7.66
N LYS A 85 0.88 -11.49 -7.49
CA LYS A 85 0.00 -12.35 -6.70
C LYS A 85 0.59 -12.59 -5.32
N ASP A 86 -0.28 -12.72 -4.32
CA ASP A 86 0.06 -13.09 -2.96
C ASP A 86 1.21 -12.24 -2.37
N PHE A 87 1.21 -10.94 -2.65
CA PHE A 87 2.22 -10.01 -2.15
C PHE A 87 2.21 -10.01 -0.63
N ASN A 88 3.26 -10.61 -0.04
CA ASN A 88 3.43 -10.71 1.39
C ASN A 88 4.36 -9.60 1.88
N PHE A 89 3.77 -8.56 2.45
CA PHE A 89 4.51 -7.39 2.87
C PHE A 89 5.65 -7.73 3.84
N THR A 90 5.41 -8.60 4.83
CA THR A 90 6.40 -8.87 5.89
C THR A 90 7.63 -9.62 5.37
N GLU A 91 7.44 -10.48 4.37
CA GLU A 91 8.53 -11.19 3.71
C GLU A 91 9.35 -10.24 2.83
N GLU A 92 8.68 -9.43 2.02
CA GLU A 92 9.32 -8.45 1.12
C GLU A 92 10.08 -7.37 1.89
N ALA A 93 9.52 -6.89 3.00
CA ALA A 93 10.14 -5.90 3.87
C ALA A 93 11.28 -6.48 4.73
N LYS A 94 11.53 -7.80 4.74
CA LYS A 94 12.51 -8.47 5.61
C LYS A 94 12.36 -8.09 7.09
N GLY A 95 11.13 -8.12 7.59
CA GLY A 95 10.79 -7.79 8.98
C GLY A 95 9.61 -6.82 9.11
N SER A 96 9.08 -6.68 10.32
CA SER A 96 8.07 -5.66 10.64
C SER A 96 8.73 -4.27 10.72
N ASN A 97 7.96 -3.19 10.53
CA ASN A 97 8.42 -1.79 10.65
C ASN A 97 9.41 -1.27 9.58
N LYS A 98 9.45 -1.84 8.38
CA LYS A 98 10.24 -1.28 7.27
C LYS A 98 9.35 -0.70 6.19
N ASN A 99 9.80 0.35 5.51
CA ASN A 99 9.17 0.78 4.28
C ASN A 99 9.65 -0.10 3.11
N PHE A 100 8.82 -0.19 2.07
CA PHE A 100 9.14 -0.94 0.88
C PHE A 100 8.52 -0.27 -0.34
N THR A 101 9.30 -0.11 -1.40
CA THR A 101 8.81 0.42 -2.68
C THR A 101 8.93 -0.65 -3.75
N ARG A 102 7.83 -0.88 -4.48
CA ARG A 102 7.81 -1.80 -5.63
C ARG A 102 7.48 -1.05 -6.90
N ALA A 103 8.28 -1.23 -7.94
CA ALA A 103 8.07 -0.64 -9.25
C ALA A 103 7.46 -1.66 -10.22
N PHE A 104 6.51 -1.21 -11.03
CA PHE A 104 5.87 -1.99 -12.10
C PHE A 104 5.77 -1.14 -13.37
N ASN A 105 6.10 -1.73 -14.51
CA ASN A 105 5.89 -1.07 -15.80
C ASN A 105 4.51 -1.41 -16.35
N THR A 106 3.84 -0.42 -16.93
CA THR A 106 2.51 -0.57 -17.52
C THR A 106 2.34 0.38 -18.70
N THR A 107 1.28 0.18 -19.48
CA THR A 107 0.94 1.02 -20.62
C THR A 107 -0.47 1.58 -20.44
N VAL A 108 -0.61 2.90 -20.61
CA VAL A 108 -1.89 3.61 -20.60
C VAL A 108 -2.37 3.78 -22.04
N THR A 109 -3.60 3.36 -22.34
CA THR A 109 -4.17 3.35 -23.70
C THR A 109 -5.44 4.18 -23.83
N ASP A 110 -6.12 4.48 -22.73
CA ASP A 110 -7.41 5.17 -22.65
C ASP A 110 -7.34 6.43 -21.77
N ARG A 111 -6.13 6.99 -21.62
CA ARG A 111 -5.83 8.14 -20.73
C ARG A 111 -6.14 7.90 -19.25
N THR A 112 -6.41 6.66 -18.87
CA THR A 112 -6.71 6.25 -17.49
C THR A 112 -5.73 5.18 -17.03
N LEU A 113 -5.22 5.35 -15.81
CA LEU A 113 -4.42 4.35 -15.11
C LEU A 113 -5.22 3.80 -13.94
N GLU A 114 -5.52 2.51 -13.97
CA GLU A 114 -6.12 1.78 -12.86
C GLU A 114 -5.03 1.05 -12.06
N ILE A 115 -5.03 1.22 -10.74
CA ILE A 115 -4.24 0.44 -9.80
C ILE A 115 -5.18 -0.11 -8.73
N ARG A 116 -5.28 -1.44 -8.61
CA ARG A 116 -6.15 -2.10 -7.64
C ARG A 116 -5.34 -3.02 -6.73
N LEU A 117 -5.51 -2.83 -5.44
CA LEU A 117 -5.02 -3.74 -4.41
C LEU A 117 -6.21 -4.57 -3.91
N TYR A 118 -6.05 -5.89 -3.86
CA TYR A 118 -7.16 -6.81 -3.56
C TYR A 118 -6.76 -7.89 -2.57
N TRP A 119 -7.55 -8.07 -1.53
CA TRP A 119 -7.38 -9.13 -0.55
C TRP A 119 -8.13 -10.39 -0.98
N ALA A 120 -7.38 -11.41 -1.39
CA ALA A 120 -7.93 -12.69 -1.84
C ALA A 120 -8.20 -13.71 -0.70
N GLY A 121 -8.39 -13.23 0.54
CA GLY A 121 -8.72 -14.11 1.68
C GLY A 121 -7.53 -14.71 2.44
N LYS A 122 -6.30 -14.24 2.19
CA LYS A 122 -5.06 -14.78 2.81
C LYS A 122 -4.44 -13.83 3.85
N GLY A 123 -3.66 -14.38 4.79
CA GLY A 123 -3.00 -13.59 5.83
C GLY A 123 -3.87 -13.37 7.07
N THR A 124 -3.55 -12.35 7.85
CA THR A 124 -4.11 -12.16 9.20
C THR A 124 -5.47 -11.47 9.18
N THR A 125 -6.50 -12.10 9.76
CA THR A 125 -7.88 -11.59 9.77
C THR A 125 -8.36 -10.98 11.08
N SER A 126 -7.75 -11.36 12.21
CA SER A 126 -8.34 -11.14 13.55
C SER A 126 -7.41 -10.48 14.57
N ILE A 127 -6.19 -10.09 14.18
CA ILE A 127 -5.22 -9.44 15.08
C ILE A 127 -5.16 -7.94 14.74
N PRO A 128 -5.15 -7.01 15.73
CA PRO A 128 -5.62 -7.15 17.12
C PRO A 128 -7.16 -7.15 17.26
N LYS A 129 -7.86 -6.71 16.21
CA LYS A 129 -9.31 -6.76 16.06
C LYS A 129 -9.63 -7.23 14.65
N ARG A 130 -10.76 -7.91 14.47
CA ARG A 130 -11.26 -8.30 13.14
C ARG A 130 -11.46 -7.07 12.26
N GLY A 131 -11.13 -7.17 10.98
CA GLY A 131 -11.28 -6.07 10.01
C GLY A 131 -9.99 -5.32 9.67
N ASN A 132 -8.85 -5.72 10.24
CA ASN A 132 -7.53 -5.13 9.95
C ASN A 132 -6.72 -5.92 8.91
N TYR A 133 -7.39 -6.84 8.20
CA TYR A 133 -6.82 -7.57 7.07
C TYR A 133 -6.73 -6.70 5.82
N GLY A 134 -6.09 -7.23 4.78
CA GLY A 134 -6.06 -6.62 3.46
C GLY A 134 -4.93 -5.60 3.23
N PRO A 135 -4.96 -4.94 2.06
CA PRO A 135 -3.88 -4.09 1.61
C PRO A 135 -3.74 -2.82 2.44
N ILE A 136 -2.49 -2.39 2.53
CA ILE A 136 -2.04 -1.10 3.08
C ILE A 136 -1.17 -0.44 2.02
N ILE A 137 -1.24 0.88 1.88
CA ILE A 137 -0.38 1.63 0.95
C ILE A 137 -0.17 3.06 1.47
N SER A 138 1.06 3.54 1.43
CA SER A 138 1.42 4.89 1.86
C SER A 138 1.29 5.90 0.72
N ALA A 139 1.87 5.57 -0.44
CA ALA A 139 1.86 6.47 -1.59
C ALA A 139 1.94 5.72 -2.92
N ILE A 140 1.61 6.43 -4.00
CA ILE A 140 1.74 5.98 -5.38
C ILE A 140 2.45 7.09 -6.14
N SER A 141 3.53 6.73 -6.84
CA SER A 141 4.24 7.63 -7.75
C SER A 141 4.15 7.06 -9.16
N VAL A 142 3.81 7.90 -10.14
CA VAL A 142 3.60 7.47 -11.53
C VAL A 142 4.49 8.29 -12.44
N CYS A 143 5.26 7.59 -13.26
CA CYS A 143 6.35 8.15 -14.03
C CYS A 143 6.21 7.80 -15.50
N SER A 144 6.08 8.80 -16.36
CA SER A 144 6.09 8.57 -17.81
C SER A 144 7.47 8.10 -18.24
N GLY A 145 7.54 7.03 -19.04
CA GLY A 145 8.80 6.54 -19.63
C GLY A 145 9.50 7.56 -20.53
N TYR A 146 8.82 8.67 -20.87
CA TYR A 146 9.36 9.79 -21.63
C TYR A 146 10.00 10.88 -20.76
N ARG A 147 9.84 10.86 -19.43
CA ARG A 147 10.36 11.91 -18.53
C ARG A 147 11.30 11.34 -17.48
N THR A 148 12.53 11.84 -17.47
CA THR A 148 13.62 11.47 -16.54
C THR A 148 13.38 11.95 -15.09
N TYR A 149 12.36 12.78 -14.82
CA TYR A 149 12.14 13.45 -13.53
C TYR A 149 11.46 12.62 -12.43
N CYS A 150 11.81 11.34 -12.34
CA CYS A 150 11.15 10.42 -11.42
C CYS A 150 12.04 9.81 -10.34
N GLU A 151 13.33 10.15 -10.36
CA GLU A 151 14.24 9.84 -9.27
C GLU A 151 14.42 11.11 -8.46
N GLY A 152 13.61 11.24 -7.41
CA GLY A 152 14.05 12.01 -6.25
C GLY A 152 15.07 11.15 -5.52
N GLU A 153 16.34 11.51 -5.64
CA GLU A 153 17.38 11.08 -4.69
C GLU A 153 16.91 11.39 -3.27
N ASN A 154 17.03 10.41 -2.38
CA ASN A 154 17.36 10.56 -0.96
C ASN A 154 17.79 9.20 -0.42
#